data_AF-A0A9W9SGN4-F1
#
_entry.id   AF-A0A9W9SGN4-F1
#
_cell.length_a   1.000
_cell.length_b   1.000
_cell.length_c   1.000
_cell.angle_alpha   90.00
_cell.angle_beta   90.00
_cell.angle_gamma   90.00
#
_symmetry.space_group_name_H-M   'P 1'
#
loop_
_entity.id
_entity.type
_entity.pdbx_description
1 polymer ?
#
loop_
_entity_poly.entity_id
_entity_poly.type
_entity_poly.pdbx_seq_one_letter_code
_entity_poly.pdbx_strand_id
1 'polypeptide(L)'
;MLSTGPKQRNIDPREIVVLSDSFPTGLECGTLNANIQPGNSVVIVGASPVGIAAMLTAKLYTLYLIVMIDKDEKRLELAQKLGADKVINVQSFDAMEQLDSVVDGRGFDSVIEAVGAPSTFDLCQKLLGPGGSLANIGVHGKHAALDLDKLWDRNITFCGYSNQVVSSHRWLRTRPIKPFDRHQKKVF
;
A
#
# COMPACT_ATOMS: atom_id res chain seq x y z
N MET A 1 31.87 13.14 18.32
CA MET A 1 31.03 12.43 19.30
C MET A 1 29.59 12.51 18.82
N LEU A 2 29.08 11.46 18.17
CA LEU A 2 27.69 11.39 17.72
C LEU A 2 26.80 11.28 18.96
N SER A 3 25.92 12.27 19.15
CA SER A 3 24.95 12.32 20.24
C SER A 3 24.03 11.11 20.17
N THR A 4 24.20 10.17 21.11
CA THR A 4 23.32 9.03 21.28
C THR A 4 21.96 9.52 21.76
N GLY A 5 20.94 9.40 20.90
CA GLY A 5 19.55 9.51 21.31
C GLY A 5 19.20 8.52 22.43
N PRO A 6 18.00 8.62 23.03
CA PRO A 6 17.61 7.77 24.15
C PRO A 6 17.83 6.29 23.81
N LYS A 7 18.46 5.54 24.74
CA LYS A 7 18.72 4.09 24.61
C LYS A 7 17.46 3.42 24.09
N GLN A 8 17.48 2.96 22.83
CA GLN A 8 16.36 2.24 22.26
C GLN A 8 16.10 1.02 23.15
N ARG A 9 14.82 0.78 23.44
CA ARG A 9 14.37 -0.45 24.11
C ARG A 9 14.91 -1.65 23.32
N ASN A 10 14.94 -2.82 23.95
CA ASN A 10 15.36 -4.09 23.34
C ASN A 10 14.40 -4.46 22.19
N ILE A 11 14.52 -3.79 21.04
CA ILE A 11 13.72 -3.97 19.84
C ILE A 11 14.43 -5.05 19.02
N ASP A 12 13.70 -6.08 18.62
CA ASP A 12 14.23 -7.12 17.75
C ASP A 12 14.72 -6.49 16.43
N PRO A 13 15.95 -6.80 15.96
CA PRO A 13 16.48 -6.29 14.70
C PRO A 13 15.53 -6.45 13.50
N ARG A 14 14.68 -7.48 13.50
CA ARG A 14 13.68 -7.71 12.45
C ARG A 14 12.61 -6.62 12.42
N GLU A 15 12.16 -6.17 13.59
CA GLU A 15 11.20 -5.08 13.72
C GLU A 15 11.80 -3.76 13.23
N ILE A 16 13.10 -3.54 13.48
CA ILE A 16 13.81 -2.35 12.99
C ILE A 16 13.81 -2.33 11.46
N VAL A 17 14.11 -3.46 10.81
CA VAL A 17 14.12 -3.55 9.34
C VAL A 17 12.74 -3.23 8.76
N VAL A 18 11.69 -3.83 9.30
CA VAL A 18 10.31 -3.58 8.85
C VAL A 18 9.95 -2.11 8.99
N LEU A 19 10.23 -1.50 10.15
CA LEU A 19 9.93 -0.09 10.41
C LEU A 19 10.79 0.88 9.61
N SER A 20 12.01 0.50 9.25
CA SER A 20 12.92 1.37 8.50
C SER A 20 12.69 1.36 6.99
N ASP A 21 12.13 0.29 6.45
CA ASP A 21 12.07 0.06 5.00
C ASP A 21 10.65 -0.29 4.55
N SER A 22 10.15 -1.47 4.92
CA SER A 22 8.88 -1.98 4.38
C SER A 22 7.68 -1.12 4.78
N PHE A 23 7.64 -0.65 6.02
CA PHE A 23 6.56 0.18 6.55
C PHE A 23 6.49 1.58 5.89
N PRO A 24 7.57 2.39 5.87
CA PRO A 24 7.54 3.67 5.18
C PRO A 24 7.34 3.52 3.67
N THR A 25 7.85 2.45 3.05
CA THR A 25 7.60 2.16 1.64
C THR A 25 6.13 1.84 1.39
N GLY A 26 5.51 0.98 2.20
CA GLY A 26 4.09 0.66 2.09
C GLY A 26 3.19 1.89 2.27
N LEU A 27 3.56 2.81 3.17
CA LEU A 27 2.85 4.07 3.36
C LEU A 27 3.04 5.04 2.19
N GLU A 28 4.28 5.47 1.91
CA GLU A 28 4.52 6.56 0.95
C GLU A 28 4.38 6.07 -0.50
N CYS A 29 4.99 4.94 -0.85
CA CYS A 29 4.94 4.41 -2.22
C CYS A 29 3.67 3.60 -2.51
N GLY A 30 3.04 3.05 -1.47
CA GLY A 30 1.77 2.32 -1.61
C GLY A 30 0.58 3.22 -1.36
N THR A 31 0.22 3.40 -0.09
CA THR A 31 -1.03 4.06 0.31
C THR A 31 -1.18 5.48 -0.24
N LEU A 32 -0.15 6.32 -0.12
CA LEU A 32 -0.23 7.72 -0.57
C LEU A 32 -0.21 7.83 -2.10
N ASN A 33 0.70 7.11 -2.78
CA ASN A 33 0.78 7.11 -4.24
C ASN A 33 -0.44 6.45 -4.91
N ALA A 34 -1.09 5.49 -4.25
CA ALA A 34 -2.34 4.89 -4.71
C ALA A 34 -3.54 5.83 -4.48
N ASN A 35 -3.29 7.03 -3.95
CA ASN A 35 -4.27 8.06 -3.67
C ASN A 35 -5.48 7.50 -2.91
N ILE A 36 -5.22 6.66 -1.89
CA ILE A 36 -6.30 6.04 -1.11
C ILE A 36 -7.09 7.13 -0.38
N GLN A 37 -8.41 7.12 -0.59
CA GLN A 37 -9.37 8.01 0.05
C GLN A 37 -10.37 7.21 0.89
N PRO A 38 -11.03 7.84 1.89
CA PRO A 38 -12.15 7.23 2.59
C PRO A 38 -13.25 6.80 1.61
N GLY A 39 -13.76 5.58 1.76
CA GLY A 39 -14.76 4.97 0.88
C GLY A 39 -14.19 4.21 -0.31
N ASN A 40 -12.88 4.26 -0.57
CA ASN A 40 -12.29 3.54 -1.69
C ASN A 40 -12.39 2.01 -1.49
N SER A 41 -12.57 1.33 -2.63
CA SER A 41 -12.20 -0.06 -2.83
C SER A 41 -10.71 -0.15 -3.18
N VAL A 42 -9.98 -0.99 -2.45
CA VAL A 42 -8.53 -1.13 -2.59
C VAL A 42 -8.17 -2.57 -2.90
N VAL A 43 -7.29 -2.78 -3.87
CA VAL A 43 -6.68 -4.09 -4.12
C VAL A 43 -5.17 -3.99 -4.15
N ILE A 44 -4.51 -4.95 -3.51
CA ILE A 44 -3.05 -5.02 -3.42
C ILE A 44 -2.61 -6.37 -3.99
N VAL A 45 -1.77 -6.32 -5.03
CA VAL A 45 -1.20 -7.50 -5.68
C VAL A 45 0.19 -7.74 -5.09
N GLY A 46 0.30 -8.81 -4.30
CA GLY A 46 1.50 -9.23 -3.60
C GLY A 46 1.39 -9.04 -2.09
N ALA A 47 1.30 -10.15 -1.34
CA ALA A 47 1.32 -10.19 0.12
C ALA A 47 2.75 -10.34 0.68
N SER A 48 3.71 -9.60 0.09
CA SER A 48 5.07 -9.46 0.60
C SER A 48 5.09 -8.58 1.87
N PRO A 49 6.20 -8.48 2.62
CA PRO A 49 6.29 -7.55 3.76
C PRO A 49 5.90 -6.11 3.41
N VAL A 50 6.25 -5.65 2.20
CA VAL A 50 5.88 -4.31 1.70
C VAL A 50 4.39 -4.24 1.37
N GLY A 51 3.81 -5.27 0.74
CA GLY A 51 2.37 -5.31 0.45
C GLY A 51 1.50 -5.39 1.70
N ILE A 52 1.92 -6.17 2.71
CA ILE A 52 1.27 -6.21 4.02
C ILE A 52 1.40 -4.87 4.74
N ALA A 53 2.57 -4.22 4.67
CA ALA A 53 2.74 -2.87 5.19
C ALA A 53 1.78 -1.88 4.52
N ALA A 54 1.67 -1.91 3.18
CA ALA A 54 0.75 -1.09 2.41
C ALA A 54 -0.72 -1.35 2.80
N MET A 55 -1.08 -2.60 3.07
CA MET A 55 -2.41 -2.96 3.58
C MET A 55 -2.64 -2.34 4.96
N LEU A 56 -1.72 -2.52 5.90
CA LEU A 56 -1.83 -1.97 7.26
C LEU A 56 -1.92 -0.44 7.26
N THR A 57 -1.19 0.24 6.38
CA THR A 57 -1.24 1.70 6.24
C THR A 57 -2.50 2.16 5.52
N ALA A 58 -2.99 1.41 4.53
CA ALA A 58 -4.27 1.68 3.87
C ALA A 58 -5.44 1.58 4.85
N LYS A 59 -5.39 0.64 5.80
CA LYS A 59 -6.40 0.48 6.86
C LYS A 59 -6.45 1.63 7.87
N LEU A 60 -5.54 2.61 7.80
CA LEU A 60 -5.68 3.86 8.54
C LEU A 60 -6.81 4.74 8.00
N TYR A 61 -7.28 4.44 6.78
CA TYR A 61 -8.44 5.07 6.15
C TYR A 61 -9.69 4.22 6.37
N THR A 62 -10.87 4.85 6.39
CA THR A 62 -12.15 4.14 6.38
C THR A 62 -12.43 3.67 4.95
N LEU A 63 -12.04 2.44 4.62
CA LEU A 63 -12.22 1.85 3.28
C LEU A 63 -13.60 1.22 3.14
N TYR A 64 -14.07 1.09 1.89
CA TYR A 64 -15.22 0.24 1.57
C TYR A 64 -14.82 -1.23 1.59
N LEU A 65 -13.66 -1.54 1.01
CA LEU A 65 -13.14 -2.90 0.87
C LEU A 65 -11.63 -2.86 0.67
N ILE A 66 -10.89 -3.77 1.30
CA ILE A 66 -9.49 -4.07 0.96
C ILE A 66 -9.27 -5.55 0.62
N VAL A 67 -8.76 -5.80 -0.58
CA VAL A 67 -8.51 -7.15 -1.12
C VAL A 67 -7.00 -7.37 -1.27
N MET A 68 -6.51 -8.50 -0.78
CA MET A 68 -5.12 -8.94 -0.98
C MET A 68 -5.05 -10.09 -1.96
N ILE A 69 -4.18 -9.99 -2.96
CA ILE A 69 -3.92 -11.04 -3.95
C ILE A 69 -2.48 -11.54 -3.78
N ASP A 70 -2.29 -12.85 -3.76
CA ASP A 70 -0.98 -13.50 -3.83
C ASP A 70 -1.17 -14.92 -4.40
N LYS A 71 -0.09 -15.65 -4.64
CA LYS A 71 -0.10 -17.08 -4.98
C LYS A 71 0.14 -17.97 -3.76
N ASP A 72 0.78 -17.42 -2.71
CA ASP A 72 1.14 -18.16 -1.49
C ASP A 72 0.04 -18.02 -0.44
N GLU A 73 -0.69 -19.12 -0.21
CA GLU A 73 -1.77 -19.20 0.78
C GLU A 73 -1.33 -18.78 2.18
N LYS A 74 -0.09 -19.07 2.60
CA LYS A 74 0.38 -18.71 3.94
C LYS A 74 0.47 -17.19 4.12
N ARG A 75 0.80 -16.47 3.05
CA ARG A 75 0.84 -15.01 3.07
C ARG A 75 -0.56 -14.42 3.06
N LEU A 76 -1.49 -15.05 2.34
CA LEU A 76 -2.91 -14.69 2.36
C LEU A 76 -3.55 -14.93 3.73
N GLU A 77 -3.28 -16.07 4.37
CA GLU A 77 -3.72 -16.34 5.74
C GLU A 77 -3.23 -15.27 6.72
N LEU A 78 -1.97 -14.84 6.58
CA LEU A 78 -1.42 -13.75 7.39
C LEU A 78 -2.15 -12.42 7.10
N ALA A 79 -2.36 -12.09 5.83
CA ALA A 79 -3.08 -10.90 5.43
C ALA A 79 -4.50 -10.86 6.02
N GLN A 80 -5.23 -11.98 5.96
CA GLN A 80 -6.56 -12.14 6.54
C GLN A 80 -6.54 -11.94 8.06
N LYS A 81 -5.56 -12.53 8.77
CA LYS A 81 -5.38 -12.36 10.22
C LYS A 81 -5.07 -10.91 10.62
N LEU A 82 -4.35 -10.19 9.76
CA LEU A 82 -4.02 -8.78 9.94
C LEU A 82 -5.13 -7.83 9.46
N GLY A 83 -6.23 -8.38 8.92
CA GLY A 83 -7.46 -7.66 8.64
C GLY A 83 -7.68 -7.28 7.17
N ALA A 84 -7.13 -8.01 6.20
CA ALA A 84 -7.70 -7.97 4.85
C ALA A 84 -9.19 -8.34 4.90
N ASP A 85 -10.06 -7.64 4.17
CA ASP A 85 -11.49 -8.00 4.15
C ASP A 85 -11.71 -9.26 3.31
N LYS A 86 -10.96 -9.38 2.21
CA LYS A 86 -10.89 -10.57 1.37
C LYS A 86 -9.46 -10.86 0.95
N VAL A 87 -9.19 -12.14 0.77
CA VAL A 87 -7.93 -12.65 0.21
C VAL A 87 -8.25 -13.54 -0.99
N ILE A 88 -7.47 -13.41 -2.06
CA ILE A 88 -7.68 -14.16 -3.30
C ILE A 88 -6.37 -14.78 -3.75
N ASN A 89 -6.38 -16.09 -3.96
CA ASN A 89 -5.26 -16.77 -4.58
C ASN A 89 -5.35 -16.62 -6.10
N VAL A 90 -4.36 -15.97 -6.72
CA VAL A 90 -4.31 -15.74 -8.17
C VAL A 90 -4.21 -17.04 -8.98
N GLN A 91 -3.82 -18.15 -8.36
CA GLN A 91 -3.77 -19.48 -8.99
C GLN A 91 -5.13 -20.18 -9.00
N SER A 92 -6.14 -19.67 -8.27
CA SER A 92 -7.48 -20.22 -8.31
C SER A 92 -8.12 -19.99 -9.68
N PHE A 93 -8.88 -20.97 -10.16
CA PHE A 93 -9.52 -20.92 -11.48
C PHE A 93 -10.59 -19.80 -11.59
N ASP A 94 -11.17 -19.43 -10.45
CA ASP A 94 -12.23 -18.42 -10.31
C ASP A 94 -11.71 -17.07 -9.81
N ALA A 95 -10.38 -16.85 -9.70
CA ALA A 95 -9.81 -15.65 -9.10
C ALA A 95 -10.31 -14.34 -9.74
N MET A 96 -10.44 -14.31 -11.08
CA MET A 96 -10.95 -13.14 -11.79
C MET A 96 -12.45 -12.92 -11.56
N GLU A 97 -13.25 -13.99 -11.49
CA GLU A 97 -14.67 -13.91 -11.19
C GLU A 97 -14.92 -13.43 -9.75
N GLN A 98 -14.11 -13.93 -8.81
CA GLN A 98 -14.12 -13.44 -7.43
C GLN A 98 -13.78 -11.95 -7.37
N LEU A 99 -12.75 -11.49 -8.09
CA LEU A 99 -12.37 -10.07 -8.14
C LEU A 99 -13.45 -9.19 -8.77
N ASP A 100 -14.12 -9.66 -9.80
CA ASP A 100 -15.18 -8.90 -10.46
C ASP A 100 -16.42 -8.79 -9.56
N SER A 101 -16.80 -9.90 -8.92
CA SER A 101 -17.97 -9.98 -8.04
C SER A 101 -17.86 -9.11 -6.77
N VAL A 102 -16.64 -8.84 -6.28
CA VAL A 102 -16.46 -8.03 -5.06
C VAL A 102 -16.64 -6.53 -5.29
N VAL A 103 -16.53 -6.09 -6.53
CA VAL A 103 -16.69 -4.67 -6.93
C VAL A 103 -17.81 -4.49 -7.96
N ASP A 104 -18.69 -5.49 -8.12
CA ASP A 104 -19.79 -5.49 -9.08
C ASP A 104 -19.36 -5.07 -10.50
N GLY A 105 -18.19 -5.54 -10.94
CA GLY A 105 -17.61 -5.24 -12.26
C GLY A 105 -17.13 -3.81 -12.47
N ARG A 106 -17.14 -2.94 -11.44
CA ARG A 106 -16.70 -1.55 -11.57
C ARG A 106 -15.18 -1.38 -11.60
N GLY A 107 -14.44 -2.37 -11.10
CA GLY A 107 -13.02 -2.24 -10.79
C GLY A 107 -12.77 -1.53 -9.46
N PHE A 108 -11.49 -1.38 -9.11
CA PHE A 108 -11.03 -0.82 -7.86
C PHE A 108 -10.62 0.65 -8.02
N ASP A 109 -10.89 1.46 -6.99
CA ASP A 109 -10.49 2.87 -6.93
C ASP A 109 -8.98 3.03 -6.76
N SER A 110 -8.37 2.15 -5.97
CA SER A 110 -6.93 2.15 -5.70
C SER A 110 -6.33 0.76 -5.88
N VAL A 111 -5.31 0.66 -6.74
CA VAL A 111 -4.60 -0.58 -7.03
C VAL A 111 -3.12 -0.41 -6.65
N ILE A 112 -2.57 -1.38 -5.93
CA ILE A 112 -1.15 -1.40 -5.55
C ILE A 112 -0.47 -2.64 -6.13
N GLU A 113 0.54 -2.43 -6.98
CA GLU A 113 1.43 -3.48 -7.48
C GLU A 113 2.65 -3.62 -6.55
N ALA A 114 2.78 -4.76 -5.88
CA ALA A 114 3.83 -5.04 -4.89
C ALA A 114 4.61 -6.33 -5.17
N VAL A 115 4.63 -6.80 -6.42
CA VAL A 115 5.38 -8.01 -6.85
C VAL A 115 6.56 -7.67 -7.77
N GLY A 116 6.37 -6.80 -8.76
CA GLY A 116 7.42 -6.45 -9.73
C GLY A 116 7.53 -7.42 -10.91
N ALA A 117 6.42 -8.05 -11.32
CA ALA A 117 6.38 -8.89 -12.51
C ALA A 117 5.49 -8.26 -13.61
N PRO A 118 5.83 -8.43 -14.91
CA PRO A 118 4.99 -7.90 -15.99
C PRO A 118 3.53 -8.41 -15.91
N SER A 119 3.34 -9.69 -15.60
CA SER A 119 2.00 -10.28 -15.47
C SER A 119 1.18 -9.71 -14.31
N THR A 120 1.82 -9.29 -13.21
CA THR A 120 1.12 -8.67 -12.08
C THR A 120 0.80 -7.21 -12.37
N PHE A 121 1.66 -6.52 -13.13
CA PHE A 121 1.37 -5.19 -13.63
C PHE A 121 0.18 -5.18 -14.60
N ASP A 122 0.14 -6.13 -15.54
CA ASP A 122 -1.00 -6.30 -16.46
C ASP A 122 -2.30 -6.61 -15.71
N LEU A 123 -2.23 -7.43 -14.65
CA LEU A 123 -3.36 -7.69 -13.78
C LEU A 123 -3.83 -6.39 -13.10
N CYS A 124 -2.91 -5.61 -12.52
CA CYS A 124 -3.24 -4.35 -11.86
C CYS A 124 -3.96 -3.37 -12.80
N GLN A 125 -3.52 -3.26 -14.06
CA GLN A 125 -4.16 -2.40 -15.06
C GLN A 125 -5.60 -2.82 -15.38
N LYS A 126 -5.90 -4.13 -15.33
CA LYS A 126 -7.26 -4.66 -15.54
C LYS A 126 -8.17 -4.45 -14.35
N LEU A 127 -7.60 -4.42 -13.14
CA LEU A 127 -8.36 -4.23 -11.91
C LEU A 127 -8.76 -2.78 -11.66
N LEU A 128 -8.18 -1.81 -12.38
CA LEU A 128 -8.51 -0.39 -12.24
C LEU A 128 -9.94 -0.08 -12.69
N GLY A 129 -10.71 0.53 -11.79
CA GLY A 129 -11.97 1.17 -12.13
C GLY A 129 -11.78 2.56 -12.77
N PRO A 130 -12.83 3.13 -13.39
CA PRO A 130 -12.79 4.49 -13.92
C PRO A 130 -12.44 5.52 -12.84
N GLY A 131 -11.50 6.43 -13.14
CA GLY A 131 -10.96 7.42 -12.20
C GLY A 131 -9.95 6.86 -11.20
N GLY A 132 -9.62 5.56 -11.30
CA GLY A 132 -8.77 4.87 -10.34
C GLY A 132 -7.30 5.28 -10.41
N SER A 133 -6.57 4.91 -9.35
CA SER A 133 -5.13 5.16 -9.22
C SER A 133 -4.35 3.86 -9.04
N LEU A 134 -3.27 3.71 -9.81
CA LEU A 134 -2.33 2.60 -9.74
C LEU A 134 -0.99 3.07 -9.16
N ALA A 135 -0.62 2.55 -7.99
CA ALA A 135 0.72 2.67 -7.44
C ALA A 135 1.56 1.43 -7.74
N ASN A 136 2.71 1.63 -8.38
CA ASN A 136 3.68 0.56 -8.58
C ASN A 136 4.82 0.67 -7.56
N ILE A 137 4.85 -0.25 -6.60
CA ILE A 137 5.95 -0.41 -5.64
C ILE A 137 6.92 -1.51 -6.09
N GLY A 138 6.43 -2.53 -6.79
CA GLY A 138 7.24 -3.66 -7.24
C GLY A 138 8.39 -3.26 -8.15
N VAL A 139 9.53 -3.92 -7.96
CA VAL A 139 10.75 -3.68 -8.75
C VAL A 139 10.76 -4.65 -9.94
N HIS A 140 10.60 -4.10 -11.15
CA HIS A 140 10.52 -4.89 -12.38
C HIS A 140 11.92 -5.15 -12.96
N GLY A 141 12.32 -6.42 -13.01
CA GLY A 141 13.55 -6.85 -13.70
C GLY A 141 13.38 -7.10 -15.20
N LYS A 142 12.15 -6.98 -15.71
CA LYS A 142 11.77 -7.13 -17.12
C LYS A 142 10.90 -5.96 -17.54
N HIS A 143 10.77 -5.75 -18.83
CA HIS A 143 9.85 -4.74 -19.36
C HIS A 143 8.40 -5.06 -18.94
N ALA A 144 7.70 -4.07 -18.42
CA ALA A 144 6.27 -4.08 -18.13
C ALA A 144 5.61 -2.97 -18.95
N ALA A 145 4.58 -3.33 -19.72
CA ALA A 145 3.92 -2.41 -20.64
C ALA A 145 2.78 -1.68 -19.95
N LEU A 146 2.68 -0.36 -20.16
CA LEU A 146 1.51 0.43 -19.78
C LEU A 146 0.59 0.53 -21.00
N ASP A 147 -0.56 -0.17 -20.94
CA ASP A 147 -1.53 -0.31 -22.01
C ASP A 147 -2.40 0.96 -22.13
N LEU A 148 -1.80 2.07 -22.59
CA LEU A 148 -2.50 3.36 -22.76
C LEU A 148 -3.72 3.26 -23.69
N ASP A 149 -3.69 2.35 -24.66
CA ASP A 149 -4.81 2.05 -25.57
C ASP A 149 -6.06 1.53 -24.82
N LYS A 150 -5.90 0.98 -23.62
CA LYS A 150 -7.00 0.50 -22.76
C LYS A 150 -7.32 1.45 -21.61
N LEU A 151 -6.46 2.42 -21.30
CA LEU A 151 -6.57 3.26 -20.10
C LEU A 151 -7.01 4.70 -20.42
N TRP A 152 -6.88 5.15 -21.68
CA TRP A 152 -7.03 6.55 -22.07
C TRP A 152 -8.41 7.18 -21.77
N ASP A 153 -9.48 6.40 -21.80
CA ASP A 153 -10.86 6.85 -21.59
C ASP A 153 -11.33 6.75 -20.13
N ARG A 154 -10.48 6.18 -19.26
CA ARG A 154 -10.83 5.89 -17.86
C ARG A 154 -10.27 6.89 -16.85
N ASN A 155 -9.59 7.96 -17.28
CA ASN A 155 -9.01 8.98 -16.39
C ASN A 155 -8.13 8.38 -15.27
N ILE A 156 -7.22 7.47 -15.64
CA ILE A 156 -6.39 6.74 -14.69
C ILE A 156 -5.18 7.56 -14.25
N THR A 157 -4.89 7.51 -12.94
CA THR A 157 -3.62 8.01 -12.39
C THR A 157 -2.63 6.85 -12.23
N PHE A 158 -1.39 7.04 -12.70
CA PHE A 158 -0.30 6.10 -12.47
C PHE A 158 0.81 6.79 -11.67
N CYS A 159 1.27 6.12 -10.61
CA CYS A 159 2.39 6.57 -9.81
C CYS A 159 3.46 5.48 -9.68
N GLY A 160 4.68 5.80 -10.10
CA GLY A 160 5.83 4.90 -9.99
C GLY A 160 6.43 4.88 -8.58
N TYR A 161 7.39 3.98 -8.41
CA TYR A 161 8.19 3.89 -7.19
C TYR A 161 9.03 5.16 -6.98
N SER A 162 9.11 5.63 -5.74
CA SER A 162 9.98 6.74 -5.35
C SER A 162 10.84 6.35 -4.16
N ASN A 163 12.16 6.43 -4.31
CA ASN A 163 13.14 6.26 -3.23
C ASN A 163 13.27 7.48 -2.31
N GLN A 164 12.46 8.51 -2.55
CA GLN A 164 12.44 9.74 -1.78
C GLN A 164 11.38 9.62 -0.68
N VAL A 165 11.76 9.17 0.53
CA VAL A 165 10.95 9.29 1.77
C VAL A 165 10.89 10.77 2.19
N VAL A 166 10.34 11.60 1.31
CA VAL A 166 10.39 13.07 1.41
C VAL A 166 9.18 13.61 2.14
N SER A 167 8.07 12.86 2.16
CA SER A 167 6.86 13.34 2.84
C SER A 167 7.13 13.48 4.34
N SER A 168 7.77 12.48 4.96
CA SER A 168 8.13 12.50 6.38
C SER A 168 9.06 13.68 6.74
N HIS A 169 10.06 13.98 5.91
CA HIS A 169 10.97 15.11 6.13
C HIS A 169 10.33 16.49 5.85
N ARG A 170 9.39 16.58 4.90
CA ARG A 170 8.70 17.84 4.59
C ARG A 170 7.55 18.13 5.55
N TRP A 171 6.79 17.11 5.97
CA TRP A 171 5.78 17.20 7.03
C TRP A 171 6.38 17.60 8.39
N LEU A 172 7.54 17.04 8.74
CA LEU A 172 8.25 17.42 9.97
C LEU A 172 8.88 18.82 9.92
N ARG A 173 9.12 19.38 8.72
CA ARG A 173 9.68 20.73 8.55
C ARG A 173 8.64 21.85 8.54
N THR A 174 7.40 21.58 8.15
CA THR A 174 6.40 22.65 7.91
C THR A 174 5.47 22.94 9.08
N ARG A 175 5.50 22.15 10.16
CA ARG A 175 4.81 22.51 11.41
C ARG A 175 5.84 22.88 12.48
N PRO A 176 5.77 24.07 13.09
CA PRO A 176 6.49 24.30 14.33
C PRO A 176 5.96 23.32 15.36
N ILE A 177 6.79 22.35 15.74
CA ILE A 177 6.54 21.50 16.90
C ILE A 177 6.59 22.47 18.09
N LYS A 178 5.43 22.86 18.63
CA LYS A 178 5.41 23.56 19.91
C LYS A 178 6.09 22.63 20.91
N PRO A 179 7.14 23.07 21.63
CA PRO A 179 7.73 22.25 22.66
C PRO A 179 6.65 21.85 23.66
N PHE A 180 6.58 20.56 23.95
CA PHE A 180 5.67 20.02 24.95
C PHE A 180 6.05 20.60 26.31
N ASP A 181 5.27 21.57 26.78
CA ASP A 181 5.46 22.22 28.07
C ASP A 181 5.08 21.23 29.19
N ARG A 182 6.09 20.77 29.94
CA ARG A 182 5.92 19.86 31.08
C ARG A 182 5.25 20.52 32.30
N HIS A 183 4.95 21.82 32.25
CA HIS A 183 4.41 22.57 33.39
C HIS A 183 2.90 22.82 33.39
N GLN A 184 2.15 22.39 32.37
CA GLN A 184 0.68 22.44 32.46
C GLN A 184 0.12 21.27 33.30
N LYS A 185 0.19 21.43 34.63
CA LYS A 185 -0.69 20.73 35.57
C LYS A 185 -2.09 21.37 35.51
N LYS A 186 -3.09 20.55 35.15
CA LYS A 186 -4.55 20.70 35.39
C LYS A 186 -5.19 22.03 34.93
N VAL A 187 -6.20 21.97 34.05
CA VAL A 187 -7.64 22.16 34.40
C VAL A 187 -8.49 21.58 33.26
N PHE A 188 -9.50 20.78 33.63
CA PHE A 188 -10.50 20.04 32.84
C PHE A 188 -10.05 18.73 32.20
#